data_AF-A0A2T1AM14-F1
#
_entry.id   AF-A0A2T1AM14-F1
#
_cell.length_a   1.000
_cell.length_b   1.000
_cell.length_c   1.000
_cell.angle_alpha   90.00
_cell.angle_beta   90.00
_cell.angle_gamma   90.00
#
_symmetry.space_group_name_H-M   'P 1'
#
loop_
_entity.id
_entity.type
_entity.pdbx_description
1 polymer ?
#
loop_
_entity_poly.entity_id
_entity_poly.type
_entity_poly.pdbx_seq_one_letter_code
_entity_poly.pdbx_strand_id
1 'polypeptide(L)'
;MTKFLALLNVIAWSGFWAFGYLAVTGDGYTKGQVTMATILAAAGLFAGLFAYLKLVRISERKGYAQPSNRMTRDQRDAAQSNWGEV
;
A
#
# COMPACT_ATOMS: atom_id res chain seq x y z
N MET A 1 -6.94 -15.85 -3.54
CA MET A 1 -6.92 -15.75 -5.02
C MET A 1 -6.19 -14.48 -5.46
N THR A 2 -5.01 -14.57 -6.09
CA THR A 2 -4.20 -13.37 -6.46
C THR A 2 -4.94 -12.37 -7.36
N LYS A 3 -5.82 -12.86 -8.24
CA LYS A 3 -6.61 -12.03 -9.16
C LYS A 3 -7.50 -11.01 -8.44
N PHE A 4 -8.10 -11.37 -7.30
CA PHE A 4 -8.91 -10.46 -6.50
C PHE A 4 -8.09 -9.32 -5.90
N LEU A 5 -6.88 -9.61 -5.42
CA LEU A 5 -5.98 -8.58 -4.91
C LEU A 5 -5.56 -7.60 -6.00
N ALA A 6 -5.32 -8.08 -7.22
CA ALA A 6 -5.02 -7.24 -8.37
C ALA A 6 -6.20 -6.31 -8.71
N LEU A 7 -7.42 -6.85 -8.76
CA LEU A 7 -8.63 -6.05 -8.98
C LEU A 7 -8.84 -5.01 -7.87
N LEU A 8 -8.72 -5.41 -6.61
CA LEU A 8 -8.85 -4.52 -5.47
C LEU A 8 -7.82 -3.38 -5.53
N ASN A 9 -6.57 -3.68 -5.89
CA ASN A 9 -5.53 -2.67 -6.05
C ASN A 9 -5.89 -1.62 -7.12
N VAL A 10 -6.42 -2.06 -8.27
CA VAL A 10 -6.84 -1.15 -9.34
C VAL A 10 -8.01 -0.27 -8.90
N ILE A 11 -9.06 -0.88 -8.32
CA ILE A 11 -10.23 -0.14 -7.84
C ILE A 11 -9.83 0.87 -6.76
N ALA A 12 -8.97 0.47 -5.84
CA ALA A 12 -8.50 1.34 -4.76
C ALA A 12 -7.69 2.53 -5.28
N TRP A 13 -6.78 2.32 -6.24
CA TRP A 13 -6.04 3.42 -6.88
C TRP A 13 -6.96 4.35 -7.67
N SER A 14 -7.90 3.80 -8.43
CA SER A 14 -8.89 4.60 -9.15
C SER A 14 -9.75 5.43 -8.20
N GLY A 15 -10.20 4.85 -7.09
CA GLY A 15 -10.96 5.55 -6.05
C GLY A 15 -10.15 6.66 -5.38
N PHE A 16 -8.90 6.38 -5.00
CA PHE A 16 -7.99 7.40 -4.44
C PHE A 16 -7.85 8.60 -5.37
N TRP A 17 -7.56 8.37 -6.66
CA TRP A 17 -7.39 9.48 -7.62
C TRP A 17 -8.71 10.20 -7.91
N ALA A 18 -9.82 9.48 -8.05
CA ALA A 18 -11.13 10.09 -8.29
C ALA A 18 -11.58 10.99 -7.13
N PHE A 19 -11.59 10.46 -5.91
CA PHE A 19 -12.01 11.21 -4.73
C PHE A 19 -10.96 12.24 -4.28
N GLY A 20 -9.68 11.96 -4.50
CA GLY A 20 -8.59 12.92 -4.26
C GLY A 20 -8.69 14.13 -5.18
N TYR A 21 -9.00 13.91 -6.46
CA TYR A 21 -9.26 14.99 -7.41
C TYR A 21 -10.47 15.82 -6.95
N LEU A 22 -11.60 15.18 -6.65
CA LEU A 22 -12.80 15.86 -6.15
C LEU A 22 -12.57 16.66 -4.86
N ALA A 23 -11.71 16.16 -3.97
CA ALA A 23 -11.36 16.86 -2.73
C ALA A 23 -10.52 18.12 -2.98
N VAL A 24 -9.68 18.13 -4.03
CA VAL A 24 -8.78 19.24 -4.36
C VAL A 24 -9.44 20.27 -5.28
N THR A 25 -10.24 19.83 -6.25
CA THR A 25 -10.82 20.71 -7.28
C THR A 25 -12.28 21.05 -7.05
N GLY A 26 -12.85 20.62 -5.93
CA GLY A 26 -14.26 20.78 -5.62
C GLY A 26 -14.65 22.21 -5.29
N ASP A 27 -14.81 23.05 -6.30
CA ASP A 27 -15.33 24.41 -6.13
C ASP A 27 -16.87 24.38 -5.98
N GLY A 28 -17.41 25.16 -5.05
CA GLY A 28 -18.84 25.15 -4.71
C GLY A 28 -19.33 23.93 -3.91
N TYR A 29 -18.44 23.05 -3.44
CA TYR A 29 -18.81 21.93 -2.56
C TYR A 29 -19.02 22.37 -1.12
N THR A 30 -19.98 21.74 -0.46
CA THR A 30 -20.17 21.89 0.98
C THR A 30 -18.99 21.27 1.74
N LYS A 31 -18.69 21.80 2.94
CA LYS A 31 -17.67 21.21 3.84
C LYS A 31 -17.86 19.70 4.01
N GLY A 32 -19.10 19.23 4.14
CA GLY A 32 -19.40 17.79 4.28
C GLY A 32 -19.00 16.95 3.08
N GLN A 33 -19.20 17.45 1.86
CA GLN A 33 -18.80 16.74 0.63
C GLN A 33 -17.28 16.64 0.51
N VAL A 34 -16.55 17.71 0.82
CA VAL A 34 -15.08 17.71 0.83
C VAL A 34 -14.54 16.73 1.89
N THR A 35 -15.14 16.72 3.09
CA THR A 35 -14.76 15.76 4.15
C THR A 35 -14.99 14.32 3.70
N MET A 36 -16.15 14.01 3.11
CA MET A 36 -16.43 12.65 2.63
C MET A 36 -15.52 12.23 1.47
N ALA A 37 -15.26 13.14 0.51
CA ALA A 37 -14.30 12.90 -0.56
C ALA A 37 -12.90 12.61 0.00
N THR A 38 -12.48 13.36 1.02
CA THR A 38 -11.18 13.15 1.67
C THR A 38 -11.11 11.79 2.38
N ILE A 39 -12.17 11.39 3.10
CA ILE A 39 -12.24 10.08 3.77
C ILE A 39 -12.21 8.94 2.75
N LEU A 40 -12.97 9.06 1.66
CA LEU A 40 -13.00 8.06 0.58
C LEU A 40 -11.65 7.95 -0.12
N ALA A 41 -10.98 9.08 -0.37
CA ALA A 41 -9.64 9.11 -0.92
C ALA A 41 -8.65 8.41 0.03
N ALA A 42 -8.66 8.75 1.32
CA ALA A 42 -7.80 8.12 2.31
C ALA A 42 -8.03 6.59 2.39
N ALA A 43 -9.29 6.16 2.39
CA ALA A 43 -9.64 4.73 2.37
C ALA A 43 -9.09 4.03 1.10
N GLY A 44 -9.22 4.66 -0.07
CA GLY A 44 -8.62 4.18 -1.32
C GLY A 44 -7.10 4.07 -1.24
N LEU A 45 -6.42 5.05 -0.64
CA LEU A 45 -4.97 5.04 -0.45
C LEU A 45 -4.53 3.85 0.42
N PHE A 46 -5.14 3.68 1.60
CA PHE A 46 -4.75 2.61 2.52
C PHE A 46 -5.04 1.22 1.93
N ALA A 47 -6.21 1.05 1.30
CA ALA A 47 -6.56 -0.20 0.62
C ALA A 47 -5.61 -0.51 -0.55
N GLY A 48 -5.26 0.52 -1.35
CA GLY A 48 -4.33 0.41 -2.46
C GLY A 48 -2.92 0.03 -2.00
N LEU A 49 -2.39 0.72 -1.00
CA LEU A 49 -1.09 0.40 -0.40
C LEU A 49 -1.06 -1.04 0.15
N PHE A 50 -2.09 -1.45 0.88
CA PHE A 50 -2.19 -2.81 1.40
C PHE A 50 -2.19 -3.86 0.28
N ALA A 51 -3.02 -3.66 -0.74
CA ALA A 51 -3.12 -4.57 -1.88
C ALA A 51 -1.81 -4.64 -2.66
N TYR A 52 -1.20 -3.48 -2.94
CA TYR A 52 0.09 -3.36 -3.61
C TYR A 52 1.20 -4.11 -2.85
N LEU A 53 1.36 -3.86 -1.55
CA LEU A 53 2.39 -4.54 -0.74
C LEU A 53 2.19 -6.05 -0.66
N LYS A 54 0.93 -6.52 -0.67
CA LYS A 54 0.62 -7.94 -0.76
C LYS A 54 0.95 -8.51 -2.14
N LEU A 55 0.66 -7.78 -3.23
CA LEU A 55 0.99 -8.19 -4.60
C LEU A 55 2.50 -8.31 -4.78
N VAL A 56 3.28 -7.34 -4.31
CA VAL A 56 4.76 -7.40 -4.33
C VAL A 56 5.26 -8.71 -3.70
N ARG A 57 4.80 -9.03 -2.48
CA ARG A 57 5.15 -10.29 -1.80
C ARG A 57 4.71 -11.54 -2.56
N ILE A 58 3.60 -11.49 -3.28
CA ILE A 58 3.15 -12.62 -4.11
C ILE A 58 4.05 -12.76 -5.35
N SER A 59 4.44 -11.66 -5.98
CA SER A 59 5.36 -11.66 -7.12
C SER A 59 6.74 -12.18 -6.74
N GLU A 60 7.28 -11.77 -5.58
CA GLU A 60 8.52 -12.33 -5.01
C GLU A 60 8.43 -13.85 -4.84
N ARG A 61 7.35 -14.35 -4.20
CA ARG A 61 7.15 -15.80 -4.00
C ARG A 61 6.98 -16.59 -5.29
N LYS A 62 6.46 -15.97 -6.35
CA LYS A 62 6.30 -16.62 -7.66
C LYS A 62 7.56 -16.54 -8.53
N GLY A 63 8.61 -15.87 -8.07
CA GLY A 63 9.83 -15.63 -8.84
C GLY A 63 9.68 -14.58 -9.95
N TYR A 64 8.57 -13.84 -9.98
CA TYR A 64 8.37 -12.74 -10.95
C TYR A 64 9.09 -11.45 -10.56
N ALA A 65 9.50 -11.31 -9.29
CA ALA A 65 10.22 -10.16 -8.79
C ALA A 65 11.40 -10.61 -7.93
N GLN A 66 12.51 -9.86 -7.98
CA GLN A 66 13.65 -10.07 -7.09
C GLN A 66 13.18 -9.91 -5.64
N PRO A 67 13.46 -10.88 -4.75
CA PRO A 67 13.13 -10.74 -3.34
C PRO A 67 13.77 -9.48 -2.77
N SER A 68 12.99 -8.70 -2.01
CA SER A 68 13.53 -7.61 -1.21
C SER A 68 14.72 -8.09 -0.37
N ASN A 69 15.79 -7.28 -0.32
CA ASN A 69 16.98 -7.54 0.49
C ASN A 69 16.66 -7.45 1.98
N ARG A 70 15.90 -8.42 2.47
CA ARG A 70 15.52 -8.56 3.87
C ARG A 70 16.47 -9.54 4.50
N MET A 71 17.16 -9.06 5.52
CA MET A 71 17.94 -9.90 6.43
C MET A 71 17.02 -10.99 6.99
N THR A 72 17.41 -12.25 6.86
CA THR A 72 16.63 -13.38 7.40
C THR A 72 16.53 -13.24 8.92
N ARG A 73 15.59 -13.96 9.55
CA ARG A 73 15.50 -13.96 11.02
C ARG A 73 16.83 -14.38 11.63
N ASP A 74 17.43 -15.45 11.13
CA ASP A 74 18.72 -15.95 11.58
C ASP A 74 19.85 -14.92 11.40
N GLN A 75 19.89 -14.21 10.26
CA GLN A 75 20.87 -13.15 10.03
C GLN A 75 20.67 -11.96 10.97
N ARG A 76 19.42 -11.60 11.28
CA ARG A 76 19.10 -10.53 12.25
C ARG A 76 19.51 -10.94 13.67
N ASP A 77 19.18 -12.17 14.06
CA ASP A 77 19.45 -12.69 15.40
C ASP A 77 20.97 -12.83 15.62
N ALA A 78 21.73 -13.27 14.60
CA ALA A 78 23.19 -13.28 14.61
C ALA A 78 23.82 -11.87 14.63
N ALA A 79 23.23 -10.91 13.91
CA ALA A 79 23.70 -9.51 13.99
C ALA A 79 23.42 -8.89 15.37
N GLN A 80 22.35 -9.30 16.05
CA GLN A 80 22.05 -8.87 17.41
C GLN A 80 22.96 -9.53 18.46
N SER A 81 23.34 -10.81 18.30
CA SER A 81 24.28 -11.46 19.22
C SER A 81 25.67 -10.83 19.17
N ASN A 82 26.09 -10.35 18.00
CA ASN A 82 27.39 -9.71 17.81
C ASN A 82 27.34 -8.19 18.07
N TRP A 83 26.20 -7.65 18.53
CA TRP A 83 26.02 -6.23 18.80
C TRP A 83 26.71 -5.84 20.12
N GLY A 84 28.00 -5.52 20.03
CA GLY A 84 28.83 -5.15 21.18
C GLY A 84 30.21 -5.81 21.20
N GLU A 85 30.49 -6.74 20.29
CA GLU A 85 31.85 -7.22 20.03
C GLU A 85 32.56 -6.21 19.13
N VAL A 86 33.05 -5.12 19.71
CA VAL A 86 34.00 -4.16 19.10
C VAL A 86 35.23 -4.01 19.96
#